data_AF-I9WHR9-F1
#
_entry.id   AF-I9WHR9-F1
#
_cell.length_a   1.000
_cell.length_b   1.000
_cell.length_c   1.000
_cell.angle_alpha   90.00
_cell.angle_beta   90.00
_cell.angle_gamma   90.00
#
_symmetry.space_group_name_H-M   'P 1'
#
loop_
_entity.id
_entity.type
_entity.pdbx_description
1 polymer ?
#
loop_
_entity_poly.entity_id
_entity_poly.type
_entity_poly.pdbx_seq_one_letter_code
_entity_poly.pdbx_strand_id
1 'polypeptide(L)' 'MPDIDKAMEAAARALCRLAGHPENINFEGKPMWQSYLPEAKAALDAALPYLRDE' A
#
# COMPACT_ATOMS: atom_id res chain seq x y z
N MET A 1 -14.99 10.22 4.66
CA MET A 1 -13.52 10.09 4.75
C MET A 1 -13.10 9.18 3.62
N PRO A 2 -12.13 9.55 2.76
CA PRO A 2 -11.58 8.56 1.84
C PRO A 2 -11.12 7.37 2.67
N ASP A 3 -11.50 6.16 2.29
CA ASP A 3 -11.13 4.93 2.99
C ASP A 3 -9.59 4.80 2.95
N ILE A 4 -8.91 5.32 3.98
CA ILE A 4 -7.44 5.26 4.10
C ILE A 4 -6.98 3.81 4.04
N ASP A 5 -7.76 2.87 4.59
CA ASP A 5 -7.52 1.43 4.48
C ASP A 5 -7.51 0.93 3.03
N LYS A 6 -8.42 1.41 2.18
CA LYS A 6 -8.42 1.05 0.74
C LYS A 6 -7.24 1.68 0.00
N ALA A 7 -6.88 2.92 0.35
CA ALA A 7 -5.70 3.58 -0.21
C ALA A 7 -4.41 2.86 0.19
N MET A 8 -4.31 2.42 1.45
CA MET A 8 -3.19 1.63 1.96
C MET A 8 -3.08 0.28 1.26
N GLU A 9 -4.20 -0.44 1.08
CA GLU A 9 -4.21 -1.71 0.36
C GLU A 9 -3.77 -1.53 -1.11
N ALA A 10 -4.30 -0.51 -1.79
CA ALA A 10 -3.93 -0.22 -3.17
C ALA A 10 -2.44 0.14 -3.31
N ALA A 11 -1.91 0.98 -2.42
CA ALA A 11 -0.50 1.35 -2.40
C ALA A 11 0.40 0.15 -2.10
N ALA A 12 0.04 -0.69 -1.13
CA ALA A 12 0.80 -1.88 -0.79
C ALA A 12 0.82 -2.93 -1.92
N ARG A 13 -0.30 -3.11 -2.64
CA ARG A 13 -0.35 -3.95 -3.86
C ARG A 13 0.51 -3.38 -4.98
N ALA A 14 0.47 -2.06 -5.19
CA ALA A 14 1.30 -1.40 -6.19
C ALA A 14 2.81 -1.56 -5.89
N LEU A 15 3.21 -1.43 -4.63
CA LEU A 15 4.60 -1.65 -4.20
C LEU A 15 5.04 -3.10 -4.36
N CYS A 16 4.17 -4.05 -4.02
CA CYS A 16 4.40 -5.48 -4.24
C CYS A 16 4.65 -5.78 -5.73
N ARG A 17 3.81 -5.23 -6.61
CA ARG A 17 3.95 -5.36 -8.07
C ARG A 17 5.21 -4.67 -8.60
N LEU A 18 5.56 -3.50 -8.07
CA LEU A 18 6.78 -2.77 -8.41
C LEU A 18 8.03 -3.57 -8.06
N ALA A 19 8.01 -4.25 -6.91
CA ALA A 19 9.09 -5.12 -6.46
C ALA A 19 9.16 -6.45 -7.24
N GLY A 20 8.27 -6.69 -8.21
CA GLY A 20 8.25 -7.88 -9.05
C GLY A 20 7.59 -9.09 -8.38
N HIS A 21 6.91 -8.90 -7.25
CA HIS A 21 6.23 -9.96 -6.54
C HIS A 21 4.78 -10.09 -7.03
N PRO A 22 4.31 -11.32 -7.31
CA PRO A 22 2.91 -11.53 -7.66
C PRO A 22 2.00 -11.13 -6.49
N GLU A 23 1.02 -10.27 -6.77
CA GLU A 23 0.16 -9.63 -5.75
C GLU A 23 -0.66 -10.63 -4.91
N ASN A 24 -0.86 -11.85 -5.41
CA ASN A 24 -1.68 -12.91 -4.81
C ASN A 24 -0.90 -14.12 -4.28
N ILE A 25 0.44 -14.07 -4.20
CA ILE A 25 1.15 -15.15 -3.51
C ILE A 25 1.03 -14.98 -2.00
N ASN A 26 0.80 -16.10 -1.32
CA ASN A 26 0.86 -16.15 0.13
C ASN A 26 2.32 -16.27 0.54
N PHE A 27 2.81 -15.30 1.31
CA PHE A 27 4.09 -15.31 1.98
C PHE A 27 3.82 -15.40 3.50
N GLU A 28 4.37 -16.42 4.17
CA GLU A 28 4.19 -16.65 5.61
C GLU A 28 2.71 -16.69 6.07
N GLY A 29 1.83 -17.26 5.24
CA GLY A 29 0.40 -17.38 5.55
C GLY A 29 -0.41 -16.08 5.37
N LYS A 30 0.21 -15.03 4.83
CA LYS A 30 -0.42 -13.75 4.52
C LYS A 30 -0.20 -13.38 3.05
N PRO A 31 -1.07 -12.57 2.43
CA PRO A 31 -0.81 -12.04 1.10
C PRO A 31 0.49 -11.22 1.09
N MET A 32 1.35 -11.43 0.09
CA MET A 32 2.67 -10.77 0.05
C MET A 32 2.61 -9.25 0.05
N TRP A 33 1.53 -8.66 -0.48
CA TRP A 33 1.31 -7.22 -0.41
C TRP A 33 1.26 -6.68 1.04
N GLN A 34 0.90 -7.49 2.04
CA GLN A 34 0.86 -7.05 3.44
C GLN A 34 2.23 -6.69 4.00
N SER A 35 3.31 -7.26 3.47
CA SER A 35 4.68 -6.92 3.87
C SER A 35 5.06 -5.48 3.51
N TYR A 36 4.36 -4.88 2.54
CA TYR A 36 4.58 -3.51 2.06
C TYR A 36 3.66 -2.47 2.70
N LEU A 37 2.83 -2.86 3.67
CA LEU A 37 1.99 -1.94 4.45
C LEU A 37 2.78 -0.80 5.14
N PRO A 38 3.98 -1.04 5.71
CA PRO A 38 4.77 0.03 6.30
C PRO A 38 5.19 1.09 5.27
N GLU A 39 5.71 0.67 4.12
CA GLU A 39 6.08 1.58 3.03
C GLU A 39 4.85 2.30 2.44
N ALA A 40 3.74 1.59 2.24
CA ALA A 40 2.49 2.17 1.77
C ALA A 40 1.99 3.26 2.72
N LYS A 41 2.03 3.00 4.04
CA LYS A 41 1.67 3.99 5.06
C LYS A 41 2.58 5.21 5.01
N ALA A 42 3.90 5.03 4.92
CA ALA A 42 4.85 6.14 4.84
C ALA A 42 4.62 7.00 3.58
N ALA A 43 4.40 6.37 2.42
CA ALA A 43 4.12 7.07 1.18
C ALA A 43 2.79 7.85 1.23
N LEU A 44 1.74 7.26 1.78
CA LEU A 44 0.43 7.91 1.92
C LEU A 44 0.47 9.05 2.93
N ASP A 45 1.15 8.89 4.06
CA ASP A 45 1.30 9.95 5.07
C ASP A 45 2.05 11.16 4.48
N ALA A 46 3.09 10.90 3.68
CA ALA A 46 3.81 11.94 2.95
C ALA A 46 2.99 12.59 1.83
N ALA A 47 2.12 11.83 1.15
CA ALA A 47 1.32 12.33 0.04
C ALA A 47 0.02 13.04 0.49
N LEU A 48 -0.54 12.67 1.64
CA LEU A 48 -1.83 13.16 2.14
C LEU A 48 -1.90 14.70 2.27
N PRO A 49 -0.85 15.41 2.73
CA PRO A 49 -0.83 16.87 2.76
C PRO A 49 -0.88 17.54 1.38
N TYR A 50 -0.44 16.85 0.33
CA TYR A 50 -0.40 17.37 -1.05
C TYR A 50 -1.61 16.92 -1.89
N LEU A 51 -2.34 15.90 -1.43
CA LEU A 51 -3.55 15.38 -2.09
C LEU A 51 -4.83 15.97 -1.49
N ARG A 52 -4.75 16.59 -0.31
CA ARG A 52 -5.78 17.49 0.18
C ARG A 52 -5.55 18.84 -0.49
N ASP A 53 -6.21 19.05 -1.62
CA ASP A 53 -6.43 20.39 -2.19
C ASP A 53 -6.93 21.32 -1.06
N GLU A 54 -6.29 22.47 -0.88
CA GLU A 54 -6.87 23.63 -0.17
C GLU A 54 -7.93 24.30 -1.06
#